data_AF-A0A3L9YEN4-F1
#
_entry.id   AF-A0A3L9YEN4-F1
#
_cell.length_a   1.000
_cell.length_b   1.000
_cell.length_c   1.000
_cell.angle_alpha   90.00
_cell.angle_beta   90.00
_cell.angle_gamma   90.00
#
_symmetry.space_group_name_H-M   'P 1'
#
loop_
_entity.id
_entity.type
_entity.pdbx_description
1 polymer ?
#
loop_
_entity_poly.entity_id
_entity_poly.type
_entity_poly.pdbx_seq_one_letter_code
_entity_poly.pdbx_strand_id
1 'polypeptide(L)'
;MNTTLSSVEPSKLLSPERIWNILADQDETCDERRVCYYPDIETLARQVRSSKCWTMGEVFVYVESAHRFIVMKQIAPSSCEMLTICQAGYCDVLTAYRYTQEELVASLNEYLARASR
;
A
#
# COMPACT_ATOMS: atom_id res chain seq x y z
N MET A 1 -0.43 -6.82 -35.68
CA MET A 1 -0.53 -5.48 -35.07
C MET A 1 -0.87 -5.71 -33.61
N ASN A 2 0.13 -5.66 -32.72
CA ASN A 2 -0.09 -5.87 -31.28
C ASN A 2 -0.49 -4.53 -30.66
N THR A 3 -1.75 -4.41 -30.30
CA THR A 3 -2.24 -3.29 -29.48
C THR A 3 -1.73 -3.51 -28.06
N THR A 4 -0.59 -2.90 -27.72
CA THR A 4 -0.10 -2.87 -26.34
C THR A 4 -1.10 -2.06 -25.52
N LEU A 5 -1.86 -2.75 -24.67
CA LEU A 5 -2.76 -2.15 -23.68
C LEU A 5 -2.01 -1.05 -22.94
N SER A 6 -2.46 0.18 -23.14
CA SER A 6 -1.97 1.38 -22.49
C SER A 6 -1.93 1.15 -20.98
N SER A 7 -0.74 1.18 -20.38
CA SER A 7 -0.57 1.23 -18.91
C SER A 7 -1.37 2.39 -18.37
N VAL A 8 -2.51 2.12 -17.76
CA VAL A 8 -3.22 3.11 -16.96
C VAL A 8 -2.31 3.46 -15.79
N GLU A 9 -1.99 4.73 -15.61
CA GLU A 9 -1.18 5.17 -14.48
C GLU A 9 -1.88 4.78 -13.17
N PRO A 10 -1.17 4.21 -12.18
CA PRO A 10 -1.76 3.83 -10.88
C PRO A 10 -2.55 4.96 -10.20
N SER A 11 -2.09 6.21 -10.34
CA SER A 11 -2.76 7.42 -9.85
C SER A 11 -4.10 7.72 -10.52
N LYS A 12 -4.38 7.12 -11.68
CA LYS A 12 -5.69 7.16 -12.36
C LYS A 12 -6.65 6.07 -11.87
N LEU A 13 -6.12 5.02 -11.23
CA LEU A 13 -6.91 3.93 -10.64
C LEU A 13 -7.30 4.24 -9.19
N LEU A 14 -6.41 4.91 -8.45
CA LEU A 14 -6.70 5.52 -7.16
C LEU A 14 -6.19 6.96 -7.14
N SER A 15 -7.11 7.92 -7.10
CA SER A 15 -6.73 9.34 -6.99
C SER A 15 -6.11 9.65 -5.62
N PRO A 16 -5.28 10.70 -5.51
CA PRO A 16 -4.80 11.20 -4.23
C PRO A 16 -5.93 11.49 -3.23
N GLU A 17 -7.04 12.05 -3.69
CA GLU A 17 -8.25 12.28 -2.88
C GLU A 17 -8.82 10.97 -2.33
N ARG A 18 -8.82 9.89 -3.12
CA ARG A 18 -9.28 8.58 -2.66
C ARG A 18 -8.36 8.00 -1.60
N ILE A 19 -7.05 8.13 -1.76
CA ILE A 19 -6.07 7.73 -0.73
C ILE A 19 -6.28 8.51 0.56
N TRP A 20 -6.51 9.83 0.45
CA TRP A 20 -6.79 10.66 1.61
C TRP A 20 -8.05 10.20 2.34
N ASN A 21 -9.15 9.97 1.64
CA ASN A 21 -10.39 9.47 2.24
C ASN A 21 -10.19 8.10 2.91
N ILE A 22 -9.46 7.18 2.27
CA ILE A 22 -9.15 5.86 2.86
C ILE A 22 -8.39 6.00 4.18
N LEU A 23 -7.39 6.89 4.23
CA LEU A 23 -6.62 7.12 5.46
C LEU A 23 -7.46 7.86 6.52
N ALA A 24 -8.27 8.83 6.12
CA ALA A 24 -9.15 9.57 7.02
C ALA A 24 -10.21 8.67 7.68
N ASP A 25 -10.72 7.68 6.96
CA ASP A 25 -11.64 6.66 7.51
C ASP A 25 -10.99 5.81 8.63
N GLN A 26 -9.65 5.84 8.74
CA GLN A 26 -8.87 5.18 9.79
C GLN A 26 -8.26 6.18 10.79
N ASP A 27 -8.81 7.40 10.87
CA ASP A 27 -8.31 8.51 11.70
C ASP A 27 -6.87 8.95 11.38
N GLU A 28 -6.39 8.70 10.16
CA GLU A 28 -5.04 9.03 9.71
C GLU A 28 -5.01 10.20 8.73
N THR A 29 -4.01 11.07 8.87
CA THR A 29 -3.76 12.18 7.92
C THR A 29 -2.99 11.73 6.68
N CYS A 30 -3.07 12.49 5.58
CA CYS A 30 -2.30 12.20 4.36
C CYS A 30 -1.57 13.45 3.87
N ASP A 31 -0.24 13.37 3.72
CA ASP A 31 0.54 14.35 2.95
C ASP A 31 0.78 13.74 1.57
N GLU A 32 0.13 14.29 0.54
CA GLU A 32 0.19 13.78 -0.83
C GLU A 32 1.63 13.69 -1.37
N ARG A 33 2.55 14.54 -0.86
CA ARG A 33 3.96 14.53 -1.26
C ARG A 33 4.71 13.29 -0.78
N ARG A 34 4.10 12.50 0.12
CA ARG A 34 4.67 11.29 0.72
C ARG A 34 4.01 10.02 0.22
N VAL A 35 3.15 10.12 -0.80
CA VAL A 35 2.48 8.97 -1.41
C VAL A 35 3.33 8.45 -2.57
N CYS A 36 3.81 7.21 -2.43
CA CYS A 36 4.57 6.52 -3.46
C CYS A 36 3.77 5.34 -4.01
N TYR A 37 3.69 5.24 -5.33
CA TYR A 37 3.01 4.15 -6.03
C TYR A 37 4.02 3.13 -6.55
N TYR A 38 3.69 1.85 -6.39
CA TYR A 38 4.51 0.72 -6.79
C TYR A 38 3.81 -0.10 -7.88
N PRO A 39 4.56 -0.61 -8.87
CA PRO A 39 3.98 -1.27 -10.04
C PRO A 39 3.41 -2.66 -9.73
N ASP A 40 3.93 -3.34 -8.70
CA ASP A 40 3.55 -4.69 -8.30
C ASP A 40 3.76 -4.89 -6.78
N ILE A 41 3.11 -5.94 -6.25
CA ILE A 41 3.17 -6.28 -4.81
C ILE A 41 4.58 -6.65 -4.39
N GLU A 42 5.35 -7.32 -5.25
CA GLU A 42 6.71 -7.73 -4.97
C GLU A 42 7.63 -6.52 -4.75
N THR A 43 7.48 -5.48 -5.58
CA THR A 43 8.24 -4.23 -5.49
C THR A 43 7.80 -3.42 -4.29
N LEU A 44 6.49 -3.32 -4.01
CA LEU A 44 5.97 -2.72 -2.77
C LEU A 44 6.58 -3.41 -1.55
N ALA A 45 6.44 -4.72 -1.44
CA ALA A 45 6.93 -5.53 -0.33
C ALA A 45 8.45 -5.37 -0.15
N ARG A 46 9.20 -5.40 -1.27
CA ARG A 46 10.65 -5.20 -1.25
C ARG A 46 11.01 -3.81 -0.74
N GLN A 47 10.28 -2.79 -1.16
CA GLN A 47 10.50 -1.44 -0.69
C GLN A 47 10.24 -1.36 0.81
N VAL A 48 9.03 -1.64 1.28
CA VAL A 48 8.65 -1.40 2.68
C VAL A 48 9.51 -2.17 3.67
N ARG A 49 10.01 -3.36 3.28
CA ARG A 49 10.94 -4.15 4.12
C ARG A 49 12.40 -3.70 4.05
N SER A 50 12.79 -2.90 3.06
CA SER A 50 14.20 -2.51 2.84
C SER A 50 14.75 -1.55 3.91
N SER A 51 13.86 -0.88 4.65
CA SER A 51 14.24 0.05 5.71
C SER A 51 13.56 -0.30 7.02
N LYS A 52 14.26 -0.03 8.12
CA LYS A 52 13.71 -0.02 9.48
C LYS A 52 13.18 1.36 9.86
N CYS A 53 13.44 2.39 9.06
CA CYS A 53 13.14 3.77 9.42
C CYS A 53 12.54 4.49 8.23
N TRP A 54 11.25 4.27 7.96
CA TRP A 54 10.50 5.15 7.07
C TRP A 54 10.11 6.42 7.81
N THR A 55 9.88 7.49 7.06
CA THR A 55 9.48 8.76 7.65
C THR A 55 8.04 8.64 8.17
N MET A 56 7.72 9.29 9.29
CA MET A 56 6.34 9.34 9.78
C MET A 56 5.40 9.85 8.68
N GLY A 57 4.29 9.15 8.47
CA GLY A 57 3.29 9.48 7.47
C GLY A 57 3.68 9.18 6.02
N GLU A 58 4.77 8.45 5.79
CA GLU A 58 5.11 7.93 4.45
C GLU A 58 4.10 6.85 4.02
N VAL A 59 3.60 6.96 2.79
CA VAL A 59 2.50 6.13 2.28
C VAL A 59 2.96 5.36 1.05
N PHE A 60 2.74 4.05 1.08
CA PHE A 60 3.16 3.12 0.04
C PHE A 60 1.93 2.45 -0.54
N VAL A 61 1.74 2.59 -1.85
CA VAL A 61 0.50 2.21 -2.53
C VAL A 61 0.79 1.21 -3.63
N TYR A 62 0.07 0.10 -3.61
CA TYR A 62 -0.10 -0.75 -4.78
C TYR A 62 -1.58 -0.71 -5.19
N VAL A 63 -1.85 -0.59 -6.49
CA VAL A 63 -3.21 -0.59 -7.02
C VAL A 63 -3.27 -1.37 -8.34
N GLU A 64 -4.11 -2.40 -8.34
CA GLU A 64 -4.47 -3.17 -9.53
C GLU A 64 -5.77 -2.63 -10.16
N SER A 65 -6.71 -2.20 -9.31
CA SER A 65 -7.95 -1.55 -9.70
C SER A 65 -8.52 -0.72 -8.54
N ALA A 66 -9.58 0.05 -8.79
CA ALA A 66 -10.28 0.84 -7.76
C ALA A 66 -10.79 0.00 -6.55
N HIS A 67 -10.95 -1.32 -6.73
CA HIS A 67 -11.40 -2.24 -5.68
C HIS A 67 -10.33 -3.24 -5.25
N ARG A 68 -9.12 -3.16 -5.80
CA ARG A 68 -8.04 -4.11 -5.51
C ARG A 68 -6.74 -3.35 -5.36
N PHE A 69 -6.44 -2.99 -4.12
CA PHE A 69 -5.31 -2.15 -3.75
C PHE A 69 -4.80 -2.49 -2.35
N ILE A 70 -3.58 -2.05 -2.07
CA ILE A 70 -2.96 -2.00 -0.74
C ILE A 70 -2.48 -0.58 -0.51
N VAL A 71 -2.83 -0.01 0.64
CA VAL A 71 -2.27 1.23 1.18
C VAL A 71 -1.55 0.89 2.48
N MET A 72 -0.26 1.18 2.55
CA MET A 72 0.51 1.06 3.79
C MET A 72 0.98 2.44 4.23
N LYS A 73 0.78 2.81 5.49
CA LYS A 73 1.25 4.09 6.05
C LYS A 73 2.17 3.85 7.24
N GLN A 74 3.34 4.48 7.24
CA GLN A 74 4.23 4.51 8.40
C GLN A 74 3.61 5.33 9.54
N ILE A 75 3.22 4.69 10.63
CA ILE A 75 2.54 5.33 11.77
C ILE A 75 3.41 5.42 13.04
N ALA A 76 4.49 4.65 13.14
CA ALA A 76 5.45 4.80 14.23
C ALA A 76 6.88 4.47 13.79
N PRO A 77 7.71 5.47 13.43
CA PRO A 77 9.05 5.25 12.88
C PRO A 77 10.01 4.47 13.80
N SER A 78 9.83 4.57 15.12
CA SER A 78 10.68 3.90 16.12
C SER A 78 10.40 2.39 16.24
N SER A 79 9.14 1.98 16.09
CA SER A 79 8.69 0.58 16.07
C SER A 79 8.54 0.02 14.65
N CYS A 80 8.70 0.88 13.63
CA CYS A 80 8.57 0.56 12.21
C CYS A 80 7.19 0.00 11.84
N GLU A 81 6.16 0.46 12.55
CA GLU A 81 4.79 -0.01 12.38
C GLU A 81 4.14 0.65 11.17
N MET A 82 3.55 -0.18 10.33
CA MET A 82 2.89 0.22 9.10
C MET A 82 1.41 -0.19 9.13
N LEU A 83 0.54 0.79 9.25
CA LEU A 83 -0.90 0.60 9.07
C LEU A 83 -1.14 0.09 7.65
N THR A 84 -1.80 -1.05 7.51
CA THR A 84 -2.08 -1.69 6.23
C THR A 84 -3.59 -1.75 6.00
N ILE A 85 -4.02 -1.23 4.85
CA ILE A 85 -5.43 -1.06 4.47
C ILE A 85 -5.63 -1.66 3.07
N CYS A 86 -6.75 -2.35 2.86
CA CYS A 86 -7.21 -2.74 1.53
C CYS A 86 -8.64 -2.21 1.30
N GLN A 87 -9.30 -2.65 0.22
CA GLN A 87 -10.68 -2.23 -0.07
C GLN A 87 -11.67 -2.61 1.05
N ALA A 88 -11.40 -3.67 1.81
CA ALA A 88 -12.24 -4.08 2.94
C ALA A 88 -12.04 -3.20 4.20
N GLY A 89 -11.15 -2.21 4.14
CA GLY A 89 -10.78 -1.35 5.25
C GLY A 89 -9.48 -1.80 5.92
N TYR A 90 -9.39 -1.58 7.24
CA TYR A 90 -8.25 -1.99 8.06
C TYR A 90 -7.92 -3.48 7.90
N CYS A 91 -6.66 -3.78 7.61
CA CYS A 91 -6.16 -5.15 7.59
C CYS A 91 -5.37 -5.46 8.86
N ASP A 92 -4.28 -4.72 9.10
CA ASP A 92 -3.31 -5.01 10.14
C ASP A 92 -2.31 -3.85 10.34
N VAL A 93 -1.48 -3.94 11.39
CA VAL A 93 -0.29 -3.11 11.59
C VAL A 93 0.95 -4.01 11.52
N LEU A 94 1.75 -3.82 10.46
CA LEU A 94 2.88 -4.69 10.17
C LEU A 94 4.22 -4.02 10.49
N THR A 95 5.16 -4.80 11.00
CA THR A 95 6.59 -4.43 11.05
C THR A 95 7.31 -5.02 9.84
N ALA A 96 7.14 -4.41 8.65
CA ALA A 96 7.46 -5.02 7.36
C ALA A 96 8.89 -5.59 7.23
N TYR A 97 9.91 -4.93 7.79
CA TYR A 97 11.31 -5.41 7.71
C TYR A 97 11.56 -6.74 8.43
N ARG A 98 10.67 -7.15 9.35
CA ARG A 98 10.79 -8.43 10.08
C ARG A 98 10.33 -9.63 9.27
N TYR A 99 9.61 -9.40 8.17
CA TYR A 99 9.16 -10.46 7.27
C TYR A 99 10.26 -10.80 6.26
N THR A 100 10.33 -12.06 5.84
CA THR A 100 10.96 -12.41 4.57
C THR A 100 10.17 -11.77 3.42
N GLN A 101 10.79 -11.67 2.24
CA GLN A 101 10.10 -11.17 1.05
C GLN A 101 8.84 -11.99 0.74
N GLU A 102 8.97 -13.32 0.81
CA GLU A 102 7.92 -14.27 0.46
C GLU A 102 6.75 -14.19 1.45
N GLU A 103 7.02 -14.15 2.76
CA GLU A 103 5.98 -14.04 3.80
C GLU A 103 5.20 -12.72 3.68
N LEU A 104 5.89 -11.61 3.41
CA LEU A 104 5.22 -10.32 3.26
C LEU A 104 4.34 -10.30 2.00
N VAL A 105 4.87 -10.77 0.87
CA VAL A 105 4.10 -10.88 -0.37
C VAL A 105 2.88 -11.79 -0.19
N ALA A 106 3.01 -12.92 0.50
CA ALA A 106 1.90 -13.81 0.79
C ALA A 106 0.82 -13.11 1.64
N SER A 107 1.22 -12.40 2.69
CA SER A 107 0.31 -11.65 3.57
C SER A 107 -0.44 -10.55 2.80
N LEU A 108 0.26 -9.77 1.99
CA LEU A 108 -0.35 -8.70 1.19
C LEU A 108 -1.34 -9.26 0.14
N ASN A 109 -0.99 -10.40 -0.50
CA ASN A 109 -1.90 -11.08 -1.42
C ASN A 109 -3.15 -11.62 -0.73
N GLU A 110 -3.05 -12.07 0.53
CA GLU A 110 -4.23 -12.48 1.30
C GLU A 110 -5.17 -11.29 1.53
N TYR A 111 -4.64 -10.11 1.88
CA TYR A 111 -5.45 -8.90 2.04
C TYR A 111 -6.10 -8.46 0.73
N LEU A 112 -5.41 -8.59 -0.40
CA LEU A 112 -6.00 -8.36 -1.74
C LEU A 112 -7.12 -9.35 -2.07
N ALA A 113 -7.00 -10.61 -1.65
CA ALA A 113 -8.04 -11.60 -1.87
C ALA A 113 -9.31 -11.32 -1.05
N ARG A 114 -9.16 -10.72 0.14
CA ARG A 114 -10.29 -10.27 0.98
C ARG A 114 -11.09 -9.14 0.31
N ALA A 115 -10.43 -8.28 -0.45
CA ALA A 115 -11.06 -7.19 -1.20
C ALA A 115 -11.98 -7.64 -2.36
N SER A 116 -11.98 -8.93 -2.69
CA SER A 116 -12.75 -9.49 -3.82
C SER A 116 -14.07 -10.15 -3.39
N ARG A 117 -14.46 -10.05 -2.12
CA ARG A 117 -15.68 -10.64 -1.55
C ARG A 117 -16.67 -9.56 -1.14
#